data_AF-J9EQL7-F1
#
_entry.id   AF-J9EQL7-F1
#
_cell.length_a   1.000
_cell.length_b   1.000
_cell.length_c   1.000
_cell.angle_alpha   90.00
_cell.angle_beta   90.00
_cell.angle_gamma   90.00
#
_symmetry.space_group_name_H-M   'P 1'
#
loop_
_entity.id
_entity.type
_entity.pdbx_description
1 polymer ?
#
loop_
_entity_poly.entity_id
_entity_poly.type
_entity_poly.pdbx_seq_one_letter_code
_entity_poly.pdbx_strand_id
1 'polypeptide(L)'
;SPSIECDSDSISIVFSTLKPFSGRTFVKGYIQDRNCIQVGNHHEQHKFTIKFNQCGLRRSREYNGIRITTTVIVSFHPIFLTKIDRAYRLNCFYMESSKTITQQLEISMMATEELQHQTQMPICRYEIFGGSATGVQIRYAKVGDSVYHRWTCLSETKGLYCMRVHTCTVSDGQGGEAVAVIDKKGLALFYEF
;
A
#
# COMPACT_ATOMS: atom_id res chain seq x y z
N SER A 1 20.19 -6.51 -6.42
CA SER A 1 18.94 -5.72 -6.35
C SER A 1 18.12 -6.20 -5.17
N PRO A 2 17.40 -5.32 -4.44
CA PRO A 2 16.59 -5.73 -3.30
C PRO A 2 15.32 -6.48 -3.76
N SER A 3 14.82 -7.38 -2.91
CA SER A 3 13.55 -8.10 -3.07
C SER A 3 12.67 -7.91 -1.84
N ILE A 4 11.37 -8.21 -2.00
CA ILE A 4 10.37 -8.17 -0.94
C ILE A 4 9.87 -9.60 -0.67
N GLU A 5 9.71 -9.93 0.60
CA GLU A 5 9.09 -11.18 1.06
C GLU A 5 7.82 -10.83 1.86
N CYS A 6 6.69 -11.39 1.43
CA CYS A 6 5.36 -11.14 2.00
C CYS A 6 4.91 -12.41 2.74
N ASP A 7 5.23 -12.51 4.03
CA ASP A 7 4.85 -13.64 4.88
C ASP A 7 3.45 -13.44 5.48
N SER A 8 2.87 -14.49 6.08
CA SER A 8 1.54 -14.43 6.68
C SER A 8 1.40 -13.47 7.87
N ASP A 9 2.51 -13.10 8.52
CA ASP A 9 2.54 -12.23 9.70
C ASP A 9 3.57 -11.08 9.63
N SER A 10 4.30 -10.97 8.50
CA SER A 10 5.42 -10.04 8.38
C SER A 10 5.70 -9.61 6.93
N ILE A 11 6.40 -8.49 6.79
CA ILE A 11 6.99 -8.04 5.53
C ILE A 11 8.48 -7.92 5.72
N SER A 12 9.26 -8.44 4.76
CA SER A 12 10.71 -8.30 4.78
C SER A 12 11.23 -7.65 3.50
N ILE A 13 12.28 -6.83 3.65
CA ILE A 13 13.16 -6.47 2.55
C ILE A 13 14.44 -7.28 2.65
N VAL A 14 14.85 -7.89 1.54
CA VAL A 14 16.11 -8.61 1.42
C VAL A 14 16.97 -7.87 0.41
N PHE A 15 18.22 -7.58 0.76
CA PHE A 15 19.13 -6.87 -0.11
C PHE A 15 20.57 -7.32 0.12
N SER A 16 21.39 -7.09 -0.91
CA SER A 16 22.83 -7.32 -0.84
C SER A 16 23.60 -6.04 -1.14
N THR A 17 24.71 -5.84 -0.44
CA THR A 17 25.64 -4.72 -0.63
C THR A 17 26.95 -5.20 -1.28
N LEU A 18 27.69 -4.30 -1.93
CA LEU A 18 28.99 -4.62 -2.55
C LEU A 18 30.13 -4.81 -1.54
N LYS A 19 29.92 -4.35 -0.31
CA LYS A 19 30.86 -4.40 0.81
C LYS A 19 30.09 -4.74 2.08
N PRO A 20 30.75 -5.28 3.13
CA PRO A 20 30.18 -5.43 4.46
C PRO A 20 29.37 -4.22 4.91
N PHE A 21 28.10 -4.43 5.22
CA PHE A 21 27.21 -3.36 5.66
C PHE A 21 27.29 -3.19 7.19
N SER A 22 27.69 -2.00 7.61
CA SER A 22 27.71 -1.55 9.02
C SER A 22 26.77 -0.37 9.27
N GLY A 23 25.91 -0.07 8.30
CA GLY A 23 24.90 0.98 8.40
C GLY A 23 23.68 0.54 9.21
N ARG A 24 22.53 1.14 8.92
CA ARG A 24 21.26 0.80 9.57
C ARG A 24 20.12 0.75 8.57
N THR A 25 19.20 -0.16 8.82
CA THR A 25 17.95 -0.32 8.08
C THR A 25 16.79 -0.06 9.04
N PHE A 26 15.87 0.82 8.69
CA PHE A 26 14.79 1.18 9.60
C PHE A 26 13.52 1.62 8.89
N VAL A 27 12.39 1.52 9.59
CA VAL A 27 11.10 1.99 9.09
C VAL A 27 11.01 3.52 9.20
N LYS A 28 10.63 4.18 8.10
CA LYS A 28 10.44 5.63 8.07
C LYS A 28 9.44 6.05 9.15
N GLY A 29 9.83 7.02 9.99
CA GLY A 29 9.01 7.52 11.11
C GLY A 29 9.18 6.77 12.43
N TYR A 30 9.84 5.59 12.44
CA TYR A 30 9.96 4.73 13.63
C TYR A 30 11.40 4.50 14.08
N ILE A 31 12.31 5.43 13.78
CA ILE A 31 13.74 5.26 14.08
C ILE A 31 14.06 5.17 15.58
N GLN A 32 13.14 5.64 16.44
CA GLN A 32 13.26 5.59 17.90
C GLN A 32 12.80 4.25 18.50
N ASP A 33 12.04 3.45 17.74
CA ASP A 33 11.61 2.13 18.18
C ASP A 33 12.68 1.09 17.83
N ARG A 34 13.19 0.40 18.85
CA ARG A 34 14.24 -0.62 18.71
C ARG A 34 13.81 -1.81 17.84
N ASN A 35 12.51 -2.10 17.77
CA ASN A 35 11.98 -3.17 16.92
C ASN A 35 11.87 -2.76 15.44
N CYS A 36 12.06 -1.47 15.14
CA CYS A 36 11.89 -0.88 13.81
C CYS A 36 13.21 -0.45 13.18
N ILE A 37 14.33 -0.85 13.78
CA ILE A 37 15.69 -0.60 13.32
C ILE A 37 16.51 -1.88 13.42
N GLN A 38 17.35 -2.11 12.41
CA GLN A 38 18.33 -3.17 12.39
C GLN A 38 19.67 -2.59 11.96
N VAL A 39 20.71 -2.80 12.77
CA VAL A 39 22.09 -2.43 12.44
C VAL A 39 22.70 -3.52 11.56
N GLY A 40 23.53 -3.10 10.60
CA GLY A 40 24.26 -4.00 9.74
C GLY A 40 25.17 -4.94 10.53
N ASN A 41 25.18 -6.21 10.16
CA ASN A 41 25.92 -7.28 10.81
C ASN A 41 27.29 -7.54 10.17
N HIS A 42 27.84 -6.59 9.38
CA HIS A 42 29.10 -6.73 8.65
C HIS A 42 29.13 -7.87 7.62
N HIS A 43 27.98 -8.39 7.23
CA HIS A 43 27.85 -9.26 6.07
C HIS A 43 27.45 -8.44 4.84
N GLU A 44 27.40 -9.10 3.68
CA GLU A 44 26.92 -8.49 2.43
C GLU A 44 25.43 -8.73 2.20
N GLN A 45 24.84 -9.76 2.83
CA GLN A 45 23.44 -10.11 2.70
C GLN A 45 22.66 -9.71 3.96
N HIS A 46 21.53 -9.03 3.76
CA HIS A 46 20.70 -8.55 4.84
C HIS A 46 19.23 -8.82 4.57
N LYS A 47 18.53 -9.22 5.62
CA LYS A 47 17.08 -9.30 5.69
C LYS A 47 16.63 -8.44 6.86
N PHE A 48 15.70 -7.52 6.60
CA PHE A 48 15.04 -6.72 7.62
C PHE A 48 13.55 -7.05 7.61
N THR A 49 13.07 -7.62 8.71
CA THR A 49 11.70 -8.14 8.86
C THR A 49 10.90 -7.24 9.77
N ILE A 50 9.67 -6.90 9.36
CA ILE A 50 8.76 -6.05 10.10
C ILE A 50 7.47 -6.81 10.35
N LYS A 51 7.15 -7.07 11.62
CA LYS A 51 5.89 -7.74 12.02
C LYS A 51 4.70 -6.80 11.84
N PHE A 52 3.54 -7.35 11.49
CA PHE A 52 2.34 -6.53 11.19
C PHE A 52 1.83 -5.70 12.37
N ASN A 53 2.17 -6.06 13.61
CA ASN A 53 1.78 -5.35 14.83
C ASN A 53 2.84 -4.35 15.32
N GLN A 54 3.89 -4.11 14.54
CA GLN A 54 5.01 -3.24 14.89
C GLN A 54 5.19 -2.12 13.86
N CYS A 55 5.95 -1.09 14.21
CA CYS A 55 6.38 -0.02 13.30
C CYS A 55 5.23 0.67 12.55
N GLY A 56 4.07 0.71 13.21
CA GLY A 56 2.74 1.08 12.70
C GLY A 56 2.49 0.74 11.24
N LEU A 57 2.77 -0.52 10.88
CA LEU A 57 2.29 -1.10 9.63
C LEU A 57 0.77 -0.97 9.56
N ARG A 58 0.29 -0.26 8.53
CA ARG A 58 -1.15 -0.08 8.30
C ARG A 58 -1.67 -1.11 7.31
N ARG A 59 -2.81 -1.71 7.66
CA ARG A 59 -3.59 -2.57 6.78
C ARG A 59 -4.66 -1.71 6.10
N SER A 60 -4.57 -1.60 4.78
CA SER A 60 -5.63 -0.99 3.97
C SER A 60 -6.49 -2.09 3.41
N ARG A 61 -7.80 -2.07 3.71
CA ARG A 61 -8.74 -3.00 3.10
C ARG A 61 -8.98 -2.59 1.65
N GLU A 62 -8.82 -3.53 0.73
CA GLU A 62 -9.22 -3.39 -0.67
C GLU A 62 -10.33 -4.39 -0.99
N TYR A 63 -10.95 -4.26 -2.16
CA TYR A 63 -12.17 -5.00 -2.51
C TYR A 63 -12.01 -6.54 -2.48
N ASN A 64 -10.82 -7.05 -2.75
CA ASN A 64 -10.50 -8.48 -2.84
C ASN A 64 -9.39 -8.91 -1.86
N GLY A 65 -9.08 -8.09 -0.85
CA GLY A 65 -8.00 -8.42 0.06
C GLY A 65 -7.51 -7.28 0.93
N ILE A 66 -6.31 -7.46 1.47
CA ILE A 66 -5.65 -6.53 2.37
C ILE A 66 -4.33 -6.11 1.74
N ARG A 67 -4.14 -4.80 1.58
CA ARG A 67 -2.86 -4.22 1.21
C ARG A 67 -2.11 -3.73 2.44
N ILE A 68 -0.84 -4.10 2.53
CA ILE A 68 0.08 -3.62 3.57
C ILE A 68 1.21 -2.88 2.88
N THR A 69 1.46 -1.65 3.30
CA THR A 69 2.51 -0.78 2.74
C THR A 69 3.33 -0.16 3.84
N THR A 70 4.65 -0.10 3.65
CA THR A 70 5.57 0.60 4.55
C THR A 70 6.77 1.14 3.77
N THR A 71 7.50 2.09 4.33
CA THR A 71 8.73 2.62 3.71
C THR A 71 9.92 2.30 4.60
N VAL A 72 10.90 1.59 4.03
CA VAL A 72 12.15 1.22 4.69
C VAL A 72 13.28 2.08 4.14
N ILE A 73 14.11 2.62 5.04
CA ILE A 73 15.30 3.38 4.71
C ILE A 73 16.51 2.50 4.98
N VAL A 74 17.36 2.30 3.96
CA VAL A 74 18.68 1.69 4.09
C VAL A 74 19.70 2.82 4.07
N SER A 75 20.34 3.03 5.22
CA SER A 75 21.36 4.06 5.41
C SER A 75 22.73 3.41 5.58
N PHE A 76 23.72 3.87 4.81
CA PHE A 76 25.09 3.32 4.85
C PHE A 76 25.95 3.91 5.96
N HIS A 77 25.44 4.92 6.67
CA HIS A 77 26.12 5.53 7.80
C HIS A 77 25.41 5.15 9.11
N PRO A 78 26.13 4.81 10.19
CA PRO A 78 25.54 4.30 11.42
C PRO A 78 24.67 5.32 12.17
N ILE A 79 24.96 6.62 12.03
CA ILE A 79 24.30 7.70 12.80
C ILE A 79 23.50 8.69 11.93
N PHE A 80 24.10 9.25 10.88
CA PHE A 80 23.50 10.31 10.06
C PHE A 80 22.89 9.78 8.76
N LEU A 81 21.89 10.49 8.24
CA LEU A 81 21.39 10.26 6.90
C LEU A 81 22.32 10.92 5.88
N THR A 82 22.54 10.25 4.75
CA THR A 82 23.45 10.71 3.69
C THR A 82 22.81 10.63 2.32
N LYS A 83 23.42 11.27 1.31
CA LYS A 83 22.91 11.28 -0.07
C LYS A 83 22.85 9.88 -0.72
N ILE A 84 23.61 8.91 -0.21
CA ILE A 84 23.64 7.54 -0.75
C ILE A 84 22.56 6.64 -0.16
N ASP A 85 21.83 7.11 0.86
CA ASP A 85 20.76 6.36 1.50
C ASP A 85 19.59 6.13 0.53
N ARG A 86 18.93 4.99 0.67
CA ARG A 86 17.85 4.58 -0.24
C ARG A 86 16.58 4.32 0.54
N ALA A 87 15.46 4.84 0.03
CA ALA A 87 14.13 4.56 0.55
C ALA A 87 13.40 3.59 -0.38
N TYR A 88 12.88 2.51 0.20
CA TYR A 88 12.14 1.46 -0.50
C TYR A 88 10.73 1.39 0.04
N ARG A 89 9.74 1.57 -0.85
CA ARG A 89 8.33 1.40 -0.51
C ARG A 89 7.94 -0.06 -0.72
N LEU A 90 7.77 -0.78 0.38
CA LEU A 90 7.29 -2.16 0.39
C LEU A 90 5.77 -2.18 0.26
N ASN A 91 5.24 -3.06 -0.60
CA ASN A 91 3.81 -3.16 -0.90
C ASN A 91 3.43 -4.62 -1.13
N CYS A 92 2.79 -5.25 -0.14
CA CYS A 92 2.26 -6.61 -0.24
C CYS A 92 0.74 -6.57 -0.29
N PHE A 93 0.16 -7.39 -1.17
CA PHE A 93 -1.27 -7.57 -1.29
C PHE A 93 -1.64 -9.01 -0.95
N TYR A 94 -2.50 -9.19 0.04
CA TYR A 94 -2.98 -10.49 0.52
C TYR A 94 -4.44 -10.66 0.09
N MET A 95 -4.70 -11.59 -0.81
CA MET A 95 -6.04 -11.85 -1.32
C MET A 95 -6.91 -12.53 -0.25
N GLU A 96 -8.10 -12.00 0.01
CA GLU A 96 -9.11 -12.61 0.87
C GLU A 96 -9.86 -13.64 -0.01
N SER A 97 -9.44 -14.91 0.05
CA SER A 97 -9.92 -15.92 -0.89
C SER A 97 -11.40 -16.27 -0.68
N SER A 98 -12.24 -16.13 -1.71
CA SER A 98 -13.46 -16.93 -1.84
C SER A 98 -13.07 -18.33 -2.34
N LYS A 99 -12.65 -19.22 -1.43
CA LYS A 99 -12.50 -20.63 -1.81
C LYS A 99 -13.89 -21.27 -1.80
N THR A 100 -14.51 -21.40 -2.96
CA THR A 100 -15.60 -22.37 -3.15
C THR A 100 -14.99 -23.76 -3.02
N ILE A 101 -15.26 -24.43 -1.91
CA ILE A 101 -14.92 -25.84 -1.73
C ILE A 101 -15.92 -26.62 -2.57
N THR A 102 -15.54 -27.04 -3.78
CA THR A 102 -16.32 -28.03 -4.53
C THR A 102 -16.04 -29.41 -3.91
N GLN A 103 -16.96 -29.87 -3.06
CA GLN A 103 -17.02 -31.28 -2.67
C GLN A 103 -17.47 -32.10 -3.89
N GLN A 104 -16.67 -33.08 -4.28
CA GLN A 104 -17.08 -34.09 -5.26
C GLN A 104 -17.89 -35.17 -4.53
N LEU A 105 -19.21 -35.12 -4.66
CA LEU A 105 -20.10 -36.24 -4.41
C LEU A 105 -20.73 -36.62 -5.75
N GLU A 106 -20.30 -37.74 -6.34
CA GLU A 106 -20.92 -38.28 -7.55
C GLU A 106 -22.29 -38.87 -7.20
N ILE A 107 -23.34 -38.19 -7.65
CA ILE A 107 -24.68 -38.76 -7.77
C ILE A 107 -25.15 -38.47 -9.20
N SER A 108 -25.44 -39.53 -9.95
CA SER A 108 -25.95 -39.45 -11.32
C SER A 108 -27.35 -38.83 -11.32
N MET A 109 -27.41 -37.52 -11.57
CA MET A 109 -28.60 -36.78 -11.95
C MET A 109 -28.21 -35.96 -13.18
N MET A 110 -29.14 -35.74 -14.13
CA MET A 110 -28.88 -34.93 -15.32
C MET A 110 -28.23 -33.61 -14.89
N ALA A 111 -26.95 -33.44 -15.20
CA ALA A 111 -26.18 -32.29 -14.76
C ALA A 111 -26.72 -31.07 -15.49
N THR A 112 -27.38 -30.17 -14.75
CA THR A 112 -27.69 -28.84 -15.27
C THR A 112 -26.36 -28.10 -15.31
N GLU A 113 -25.91 -27.70 -16.51
CA GLU A 113 -24.72 -26.86 -16.64
C GLU A 113 -25.04 -25.49 -16.03
N GLU A 114 -24.45 -25.17 -14.88
CA GLU A 114 -24.50 -23.81 -14.34
C GLU A 114 -23.68 -22.88 -15.24
N LEU A 115 -24.36 -22.08 -16.05
CA LEU A 115 -23.77 -20.95 -16.76
C LEU A 115 -23.46 -19.84 -15.74
N GLN A 116 -22.30 -19.95 -15.09
CA GLN A 116 -21.79 -18.90 -14.20
C GLN A 116 -21.20 -17.77 -15.02
N HIS A 117 -21.90 -16.63 -15.10
CA HIS A 117 -21.36 -15.41 -15.69
C HIS A 117 -20.87 -14.47 -14.58
N GLN A 118 -19.58 -14.51 -14.30
CA GLN A 118 -18.96 -13.58 -13.36
C GLN A 118 -18.68 -12.25 -14.07
N THR A 119 -19.43 -11.20 -13.74
CA THR A 119 -19.20 -9.85 -14.28
C THR A 119 -17.86 -9.31 -13.78
N GLN A 120 -17.04 -8.80 -14.68
CA GLN A 120 -15.74 -8.24 -14.32
C GLN A 120 -15.89 -6.98 -13.44
N MET A 121 -15.00 -6.80 -12.47
CA MET A 121 -14.98 -5.59 -11.64
C MET A 121 -14.39 -4.40 -12.41
N PRO A 122 -14.85 -3.17 -12.14
CA PRO A 122 -14.34 -1.99 -12.80
C PRO A 122 -12.89 -1.68 -12.40
N ILE A 123 -12.10 -1.18 -13.34
CA ILE A 123 -10.74 -0.71 -13.08
C ILE A 123 -10.80 0.75 -12.64
N CYS A 124 -10.44 1.00 -11.38
CA CYS A 124 -10.45 2.33 -10.79
C CYS A 124 -9.06 2.96 -10.72
N ARG A 125 -8.98 4.27 -10.97
CA ARG A 125 -7.75 5.08 -10.95
C ARG A 125 -7.97 6.34 -10.12
N TYR A 126 -6.91 6.76 -9.44
CA TYR A 126 -6.85 8.00 -8.67
C TYR A 126 -5.69 8.86 -9.16
N GLU A 127 -5.96 10.12 -9.44
CA GLU A 127 -5.02 11.07 -10.04
C GLU A 127 -5.15 12.45 -9.36
N ILE A 128 -4.04 13.20 -9.34
CA ILE A 128 -3.99 14.55 -8.76
C ILE A 128 -3.60 15.53 -9.85
N PHE A 129 -4.36 16.62 -9.94
CA PHE A 129 -4.17 17.70 -10.91
C PHE A 129 -3.86 19.02 -10.19
N GLY A 130 -3.05 19.87 -10.81
CA GLY A 130 -2.76 21.20 -10.26
C GLY A 130 -3.92 22.17 -10.49
N GLY A 131 -4.41 22.80 -9.42
CA GLY A 131 -5.37 23.91 -9.43
C GLY A 131 -6.82 23.58 -9.85
N SER A 132 -7.04 22.74 -10.86
CA SER A 132 -8.38 22.48 -11.40
C SER A 132 -8.53 21.11 -12.05
N ALA A 133 -9.77 20.76 -12.43
CA ALA A 133 -10.09 19.53 -13.16
C ALA A 133 -9.41 19.42 -14.54
N THR A 134 -9.04 20.57 -15.13
CA THR A 134 -8.35 20.68 -16.43
C THR A 134 -6.86 20.97 -16.27
N GLY A 135 -6.36 20.96 -15.03
CA GLY A 135 -4.94 21.17 -14.74
C GLY A 135 -4.04 20.10 -15.35
N VAL A 136 -2.74 20.23 -15.11
CA VAL A 136 -1.76 19.17 -15.44
C VAL A 136 -1.70 18.18 -14.30
N GLN A 137 -1.56 16.89 -14.62
CA GLN A 137 -1.36 15.86 -13.62
C GLN A 137 -0.02 16.09 -12.89
N ILE A 138 -0.06 16.17 -11.57
CA ILE A 138 1.11 16.45 -10.74
C ILE A 138 1.39 15.29 -9.79
N ARG A 139 2.64 15.18 -9.36
CA ARG A 139 3.09 14.23 -8.32
C ARG A 139 3.55 14.91 -7.04
N TYR A 140 3.80 16.22 -7.11
CA TYR A 140 4.33 17.04 -6.03
C TYR A 140 3.60 18.37 -6.02
N ALA A 141 3.33 18.88 -4.82
CA ALA A 141 2.74 20.18 -4.56
C ALA A 141 3.46 20.81 -3.37
N LYS A 142 3.50 22.13 -3.32
CA LYS A 142 4.02 22.90 -2.18
C LYS A 142 2.87 23.30 -1.26
N VAL A 143 3.21 23.69 -0.03
CA VAL A 143 2.24 24.26 0.91
C VAL A 143 1.67 25.54 0.29
N GLY A 144 0.34 25.63 0.22
CA GLY A 144 -0.39 26.73 -0.43
C GLY A 144 -0.81 26.45 -1.87
N ASP A 145 -0.32 25.38 -2.50
CA ASP A 145 -0.79 24.98 -3.83
C ASP A 145 -2.18 24.34 -3.72
N SER A 146 -3.11 24.77 -4.57
CA SER A 146 -4.40 24.10 -4.73
C SER A 146 -4.28 22.87 -5.63
N VAL A 147 -4.90 21.76 -5.23
CA VAL A 147 -4.88 20.50 -5.97
C VAL A 147 -6.29 19.96 -6.18
N TYR A 148 -6.49 19.31 -7.32
CA TYR A 148 -7.74 18.68 -7.71
C TYR A 148 -7.59 17.17 -7.73
N HIS A 149 -8.41 16.48 -6.93
CA HIS A 149 -8.41 15.03 -6.79
C HIS A 149 -9.42 14.40 -7.75
N ARG A 150 -8.98 13.47 -8.61
CA ARG A 150 -9.84 12.82 -9.61
C ARG A 150 -9.84 11.30 -9.43
N TRP A 151 -11.05 10.73 -9.32
CA TRP A 151 -11.29 9.30 -9.31
C TRP A 151 -12.04 8.91 -10.58
N THR A 152 -11.56 7.87 -11.28
CA THR A 152 -12.20 7.33 -12.49
C THR A 152 -12.31 5.81 -12.37
N CYS A 153 -13.49 5.22 -12.58
CA CYS A 153 -13.68 3.77 -12.69
C CYS A 153 -14.23 3.43 -14.07
N LEU A 154 -13.59 2.49 -14.77
CA LEU A 154 -14.00 2.02 -16.09
C LEU A 154 -14.53 0.57 -15.97
N SER A 155 -15.70 0.31 -16.52
CA SER A 155 -16.29 -1.04 -16.61
C SER A 155 -16.62 -1.38 -18.05
N GLU A 156 -16.44 -2.64 -18.43
CA GLU A 156 -16.91 -3.17 -19.71
C GLU A 156 -18.45 -3.23 -19.77
N THR A 157 -19.10 -3.44 -18.62
CA THR A 157 -20.56 -3.53 -18.50
C THR A 157 -21.15 -2.17 -18.12
N LYS A 158 -21.74 -1.48 -19.10
CA LYS A 158 -22.38 -0.18 -18.88
C LYS A 158 -23.57 -0.30 -17.91
N GLY A 159 -23.65 0.62 -16.95
CA GLY A 159 -24.79 0.74 -16.03
C GLY A 159 -24.81 -0.27 -14.87
N LEU A 160 -23.86 -1.21 -14.81
CA LEU A 160 -23.81 -2.19 -13.72
C LEU A 160 -23.21 -1.59 -12.43
N TYR A 161 -22.27 -0.66 -12.57
CA TYR A 161 -21.54 -0.08 -11.44
C TYR A 161 -21.65 1.44 -11.41
N CYS A 162 -21.77 1.99 -10.20
CA CYS A 162 -21.63 3.42 -9.90
C CYS A 162 -20.47 3.63 -8.93
N MET A 163 -19.78 4.76 -9.06
CA MET A 163 -18.72 5.15 -8.14
C MET A 163 -19.28 6.05 -7.03
N ARG A 164 -18.87 5.78 -5.80
CA ARG A 164 -18.96 6.72 -4.68
C ARG A 164 -17.65 6.72 -3.92
N VAL A 165 -17.02 7.89 -3.80
CA VAL A 165 -15.87 8.06 -2.92
C VAL A 165 -16.37 8.23 -1.49
N HIS A 166 -15.90 7.38 -0.59
CA HIS A 166 -16.13 7.51 0.84
C HIS A 166 -14.80 7.35 1.56
N THR A 167 -14.61 8.05 2.68
CA THR A 167 -13.44 7.86 3.56
C THR A 167 -12.10 8.10 2.86
N CYS A 168 -11.77 9.37 2.59
CA CYS A 168 -10.45 9.75 2.13
C CYS A 168 -9.65 10.30 3.31
N THR A 169 -8.48 9.73 3.57
CA THR A 169 -7.63 10.15 4.68
C THR A 169 -6.22 10.46 4.18
N VAL A 170 -5.61 11.50 4.74
CA VAL A 170 -4.21 11.86 4.52
C VAL A 170 -3.41 11.47 5.75
N SER A 171 -2.25 10.86 5.54
CA SER A 171 -1.32 10.52 6.61
C SER A 171 0.09 10.90 6.20
N ASP A 172 0.91 11.34 7.16
CA ASP A 172 2.31 11.70 6.96
C ASP A 172 3.23 10.48 6.68
N GLY A 173 2.68 9.27 6.81
CA GLY A 173 3.40 8.01 6.62
C GLY A 173 4.37 7.66 7.74
N GLN A 174 4.31 8.36 8.88
CA GLN A 174 5.17 8.13 10.05
C GLN A 174 4.40 7.54 11.24
N GLY A 175 3.14 7.15 11.05
CA GLY A 175 2.33 6.57 12.12
C GLY A 175 1.44 7.54 12.88
N GLY A 176 1.45 8.83 12.50
CA GLY A 176 0.54 9.80 13.09
C GLY A 176 -0.93 9.48 12.78
N GLU A 177 -1.82 10.16 13.49
CA GLU A 177 -3.25 10.09 13.20
C GLU A 177 -3.53 10.52 11.76
N ALA A 178 -4.43 9.79 11.09
CA ALA A 178 -4.83 10.14 9.73
C ALA A 178 -5.85 11.27 9.79
N VAL A 179 -5.69 12.28 8.95
CA VAL A 179 -6.64 13.38 8.82
C VAL A 179 -7.67 13.01 7.76
N ALA A 180 -8.96 13.00 8.13
CA ALA A 180 -10.03 12.68 7.20
C ALA A 180 -10.39 13.90 6.33
N VAL A 181 -10.18 13.79 5.02
CA VAL A 181 -10.54 14.82 4.02
C VAL A 181 -11.93 14.57 3.46
N ILE A 182 -12.33 13.30 3.34
CA ILE A 182 -13.70 12.90 3.01
C ILE A 182 -14.14 11.92 4.10
N ASP A 183 -15.31 12.15 4.68
CA ASP A 183 -15.82 11.33 5.78
C ASP A 183 -16.42 9.98 5.30
N LYS A 184 -16.89 9.18 6.26
CA LYS A 184 -17.57 7.90 5.99
C LYS A 184 -18.87 8.02 5.19
N LYS A 185 -19.48 9.20 5.17
CA LYS A 185 -20.68 9.52 4.39
C LYS A 185 -20.32 10.11 3.03
N GLY A 186 -19.05 10.28 2.67
CA GLY A 186 -18.65 10.88 1.39
C GLY A 186 -18.76 12.41 1.36
N LEU A 187 -18.86 13.06 2.53
CA LEU A 187 -18.84 14.52 2.65
C LEU A 187 -17.40 14.99 2.77
N ALA A 188 -16.99 16.00 2.02
CA ALA A 188 -15.68 16.59 2.23
C ALA A 188 -15.68 17.42 3.52
N LEU A 189 -14.61 17.27 4.29
CA LEU A 189 -14.47 17.92 5.61
C LEU A 189 -13.64 19.21 5.53
N PHE A 190 -12.91 19.41 4.44
CA PHE A 190 -12.14 20.62 4.17
C PHE A 190 -12.51 21.14 2.78
N TYR A 191 -13.25 22.25 2.75
CA TYR A 191 -13.51 23.05 1.55
C TYR A 191 -12.80 24.39 1.79
N GLU A 192 -11.82 24.72 0.94
CA GLU A 192 -11.07 26.00 0.90
C GLU A 192 -9.95 26.20 1.95
N PHE A 193 -8.71 26.25 1.46
CA PHE A 193 -7.61 27.08 1.97
C PHE A 193 -7.00 27.82 0.77
#